data_AF-X1M2J6-F1
#
_entry.id   AF-X1M2J6-F1
#
_cell.length_a   1.000
_cell.length_b   1.000
_cell.length_c   1.000
_cell.angle_alpha   90.00
_cell.angle_beta   90.00
_cell.angle_gamma   90.00
#
_symmetry.space_group_name_H-M   'P 1'
#
loop_
_entity.id
_entity.type
_entity.pdbx_description
1 polymer ?
#
loop_
_entity_poly.entity_id
_entity_poly.type
_entity_poly.pdbx_seq_one_letter_code
_entity_poly.pdbx_strand_id
1 'polypeptide(L)'
;MRFNNWLRRFGFKIHGFEIIEENGRLKPEFQKGFHTSGHVSREDIRWAIETIDPDIIIPVHTENPSWFAENFDNSVLLKEGETYNI
;
A
#
# COMPACT_ATOMS: atom_id res chain seq x y z
N MET A 1 -14.84 12.51 12.76
CA MET A 1 -15.00 11.28 11.97
C MET A 1 -16.47 10.94 11.76
N ARG A 2 -17.00 11.11 10.54
CA ARG A 2 -18.44 10.94 10.25
C ARG A 2 -18.92 9.49 10.43
N PHE A 3 -18.15 8.51 9.96
CA PHE A 3 -18.54 7.09 10.04
C PHE A 3 -18.67 6.58 11.48
N ASN A 4 -17.67 6.83 12.32
CA ASN A 4 -17.69 6.44 13.74
C ASN A 4 -18.89 7.06 14.51
N ASN A 5 -19.27 8.30 14.19
CA ASN A 5 -20.42 8.95 14.81
C ASN A 5 -21.72 8.18 14.54
N TRP A 6 -21.90 7.66 13.32
CA TRP A 6 -23.06 6.84 12.97
C TRP A 6 -23.05 5.49 13.67
N LEU A 7 -21.91 4.80 13.71
CA LEU A 7 -21.76 3.53 14.44
C LEU A 7 -22.17 3.69 15.90
N ARG A 8 -21.70 4.76 16.57
CA ARG A 8 -22.08 5.07 17.95
C ARG A 8 -23.55 5.45 18.08
N ARG A 9 -24.08 6.29 17.17
CA ARG A 9 -25.48 6.76 17.18
C ARG A 9 -26.49 5.61 17.11
N PHE A 10 -26.14 4.53 16.43
CA PHE A 10 -26.97 3.34 16.28
C PHE A 10 -26.59 2.20 17.25
N GLY A 11 -25.64 2.42 18.16
CA GLY A 11 -25.29 1.43 19.19
C GLY A 11 -24.52 0.21 18.68
N PHE A 12 -23.79 0.32 17.56
CA PHE A 12 -22.96 -0.78 17.06
C PHE A 12 -21.77 -1.05 17.99
N LYS A 13 -21.45 -2.34 18.17
CA LYS A 13 -20.16 -2.77 18.72
C LYS A 13 -19.13 -2.79 17.59
N ILE A 14 -18.02 -2.07 17.76
CA ILE A 14 -17.00 -1.88 16.73
C ILE A 14 -15.88 -2.92 16.92
N HIS A 15 -15.45 -3.53 15.82
CA HIS A 15 -14.30 -4.43 15.75
C HIS A 15 -13.41 -4.02 14.58
N GLY A 16 -12.08 -4.11 14.74
CA GLY A 16 -11.11 -3.81 13.68
C GLY A 16 -10.51 -2.40 13.72
N PHE A 17 -11.08 -1.47 14.47
CA PHE A 17 -10.44 -0.18 14.77
C PHE A 17 -11.01 0.45 16.02
N GLU A 18 -10.27 1.39 16.60
CA GLU A 18 -10.72 2.29 17.67
C GLU A 18 -10.38 3.74 17.35
N ILE A 19 -10.99 4.68 18.06
CA ILE A 19 -10.69 6.11 17.91
C ILE A 19 -9.77 6.55 19.03
N ILE A 20 -8.60 7.05 18.65
CA ILE A 20 -7.60 7.62 19.56
C ILE A 20 -7.42 9.11 19.30
N GLU A 21 -6.97 9.83 20.32
CA GLU A 21 -6.52 11.22 20.18
C GLU A 21 -5.00 11.25 20.06
N GLU A 22 -4.50 11.84 18.98
CA GLU A 22 -3.08 12.06 18.76
C GLU A 22 -2.87 13.50 18.28
N ASN A 23 -2.00 14.24 18.97
CA ASN A 23 -1.68 15.65 18.65
C ASN A 23 -2.94 16.55 18.51
N GLY A 24 -3.91 16.38 19.42
CA GLY A 24 -5.16 17.15 19.44
C GLY A 24 -6.13 16.80 18.30
N ARG A 25 -5.90 15.69 17.59
CA ARG A 25 -6.75 15.20 16.50
C ARG A 25 -7.21 13.79 16.78
N LEU A 26 -8.51 13.56 16.63
CA LEU A 26 -9.07 12.21 16.65
C LEU A 26 -8.75 11.50 15.34
N LYS A 27 -8.17 10.30 15.41
CA LYS A 27 -7.90 9.42 14.26
C LYS A 27 -8.29 7.96 14.56
N PRO A 28 -8.58 7.14 13.53
CA PRO A 28 -8.76 5.72 13.74
C PRO A 28 -7.39 5.05 13.91
N GLU A 29 -7.28 4.16 14.88
CA GLU A 29 -6.20 3.20 15.02
C GLU A 29 -6.74 1.80 14.69
N PHE A 30 -6.15 1.15 13.69
CA PHE A 30 -6.63 -0.15 13.20
C PHE A 30 -6.03 -1.31 14.00
N GLN A 31 -6.89 -2.24 14.39
CA GLN A 31 -6.50 -3.43 15.12
C GLN A 31 -5.94 -4.48 14.16
N LYS A 32 -4.83 -5.12 14.54
CA LYS A 32 -4.24 -6.22 13.75
C LYS A 32 -5.23 -7.39 13.63
N GLY A 33 -5.20 -8.06 12.48
CA GLY A 33 -5.97 -9.28 12.21
C GLY A 33 -7.35 -9.06 11.60
N PHE A 34 -7.86 -7.82 11.54
CA PHE A 34 -9.14 -7.50 10.89
C PHE A 34 -8.99 -7.01 9.44
N HIS A 35 -7.77 -6.67 9.03
CA HIS A 35 -7.44 -6.28 7.67
C HIS A 35 -6.03 -6.77 7.32
N THR A 36 -5.86 -7.23 6.09
CA THR A 36 -4.57 -7.49 5.48
C THR A 36 -4.58 -6.85 4.09
N SER A 37 -3.43 -6.30 3.69
CA SER A 37 -3.24 -5.89 2.29
C SER A 37 -3.40 -7.11 1.38
N GLY A 38 -4.05 -6.92 0.24
CA GLY A 38 -4.04 -7.92 -0.85
C GLY A 38 -2.80 -7.82 -1.74
N HIS A 39 -1.94 -6.82 -1.52
CA HIS A 39 -0.70 -6.60 -2.25
C HIS A 39 0.51 -7.06 -1.46
N VAL A 40 1.50 -7.53 -2.21
CA VAL A 40 2.83 -7.91 -1.72
C VAL A 40 3.54 -6.73 -1.04
N SER A 41 4.30 -7.01 0.03
CA SER A 41 5.06 -5.98 0.74
C SER A 41 6.25 -5.48 -0.10
N ARG A 42 6.84 -4.34 0.27
CA ARG A 42 8.03 -3.80 -0.40
C ARG A 42 9.22 -4.76 -0.27
N GLU A 43 9.38 -5.34 0.91
CA GLU A 43 10.44 -6.28 1.25
C GLU A 43 10.31 -7.55 0.42
N ASP A 44 9.09 -8.07 0.27
CA ASP A 44 8.81 -9.25 -0.55
C ASP A 44 8.98 -8.95 -2.05
N ILE A 45 8.65 -7.74 -2.52
CA ILE A 45 8.95 -7.31 -3.91
C ILE A 45 10.45 -7.33 -4.17
N ARG A 46 11.24 -6.73 -3.27
CA ARG A 46 12.71 -6.73 -3.40
C ARG A 46 13.24 -8.16 -3.45
N TRP A 47 12.81 -8.99 -2.50
CA TRP A 47 13.20 -10.40 -2.46
C TRP A 47 12.85 -11.14 -3.75
N ALA A 48 11.65 -10.92 -4.31
CA ALA A 48 11.24 -11.53 -5.56
C ALA A 48 12.11 -11.07 -6.74
N ILE A 49 12.41 -9.78 -6.85
CA ILE A 49 13.28 -9.23 -7.92
C ILE A 49 14.68 -9.84 -7.82
N GLU A 50 15.29 -9.83 -6.64
CA GLU A 50 16.64 -10.36 -6.41
C GLU A 50 16.72 -11.88 -6.61
N THR A 51 15.61 -12.60 -6.40
CA THR A 51 15.53 -14.05 -6.63
C THR A 51 15.32 -14.40 -8.10
N ILE A 52 14.47 -13.63 -8.81
CA ILE A 52 14.16 -13.86 -10.22
C ILE A 52 15.31 -13.39 -11.12
N ASP A 53 16.03 -12.34 -10.70
CA ASP A 53 17.10 -11.69 -11.46
C ASP A 53 16.69 -11.34 -12.91
N PRO A 54 15.62 -10.52 -13.09
CA PRO A 54 15.12 -10.21 -14.42
C PRO A 54 16.08 -9.27 -15.16
N ASP A 55 16.17 -9.40 -16.49
CA ASP A 55 16.93 -8.45 -17.32
C ASP A 55 16.32 -7.03 -17.28
N ILE A 56 15.00 -6.91 -17.16
CA ILE A 56 14.24 -5.65 -17.20
C ILE A 56 13.12 -5.67 -16.17
N ILE A 57 12.91 -4.55 -15.47
CA ILE A 57 11.82 -4.36 -14.50
C ILE A 57 10.89 -3.25 -14.98
N ILE A 58 9.60 -3.55 -15.16
CA ILE A 58 8.57 -2.56 -15.49
C ILE A 58 7.54 -2.53 -14.35
N PRO A 59 7.58 -1.53 -13.46
CA PRO A 59 6.63 -1.45 -12.35
C PRO A 59 5.24 -1.03 -12.85
N VAL A 60 4.23 -1.79 -12.45
CA VAL A 60 2.81 -1.53 -12.75
C VAL A 60 1.98 -1.59 -11.46
N HIS A 61 0.80 -0.98 -11.46
CA HIS A 61 -0.14 -1.00 -10.33
C HIS A 61 0.50 -0.56 -8.99
N THR A 62 1.31 0.50 -9.03
CA THR A 62 1.96 1.10 -7.85
C THR A 62 1.76 2.62 -7.85
N GLU A 63 1.58 3.20 -6.67
CA GLU A 63 1.55 4.66 -6.49
C GLU A 63 2.96 5.28 -6.40
N ASN A 64 4.00 4.45 -6.28
CA ASN A 64 5.39 4.90 -6.20
C ASN A 64 6.30 4.13 -7.18
N PRO A 65 6.19 4.39 -8.49
CA PRO A 65 7.05 3.76 -9.50
C PRO A 65 8.52 4.21 -9.37
N SER A 66 8.78 5.43 -8.90
CA SER A 66 10.15 5.97 -8.75
C SER A 66 11.02 5.12 -7.82
N TRP A 67 10.43 4.48 -6.81
CA TRP A 67 11.15 3.57 -5.91
C TRP A 67 11.90 2.46 -6.66
N PHE A 68 11.35 1.95 -7.78
CA PHE A 68 12.02 0.91 -8.57
C PHE A 68 13.28 1.44 -9.25
N ALA A 69 13.19 2.59 -9.92
CA ALA A 69 14.34 3.22 -10.58
C ALA A 69 15.42 3.68 -9.60
N GLU A 70 15.05 4.03 -8.36
CA GLU A 70 16.01 4.36 -7.30
C GLU A 70 16.76 3.15 -6.73
N ASN A 71 16.22 1.94 -6.90
CA ASN A 71 16.74 0.73 -6.25
C ASN A 71 17.22 -0.35 -7.22
N PHE A 72 16.86 -0.28 -8.50
CA PHE A 72 17.24 -1.25 -9.51
C PHE A 72 17.52 -0.54 -10.85
N ASP A 73 18.78 -0.64 -11.30
CA ASP A 73 19.29 0.09 -12.47
C ASP A 73 18.61 -0.31 -13.79
N ASN A 74 18.05 -1.51 -13.86
CA ASN A 74 17.34 -2.04 -15.02
C ASN A 74 15.82 -1.79 -15.00
N SER A 75 15.37 -0.81 -14.21
CA SER A 75 13.97 -0.40 -14.18
C SER A 75 13.62 0.55 -15.32
N VAL A 76 12.51 0.29 -15.99
CA VAL A 76 11.93 1.15 -17.03
C VAL A 76 10.58 1.67 -16.54
N LEU A 77 10.50 2.98 -16.32
CA LEU A 77 9.25 3.63 -15.91
C LEU A 77 8.45 4.03 -17.15
N LEU A 78 7.33 3.36 -17.37
CA LEU A 78 6.39 3.69 -18.45
C LEU A 78 5.24 4.55 -17.92
N LYS A 79 4.79 5.48 -18.75
CA LYS A 79 3.52 6.19 -18.56
C LYS A 79 2.38 5.44 -19.22
N GLU A 80 1.16 5.74 -18.78
CA GLU A 80 -0.06 5.23 -19.39
C GLU A 80 -0.04 5.44 -20.92
N GLY A 81 -0.24 4.35 -21.66
CA GLY A 81 -0.24 4.35 -23.14
C GLY A 81 1.13 4.28 -23.81
N GLU A 82 2.24 4.28 -23.07
CA GLU A 82 3.57 4.05 -23.66
C GLU A 82 3.80 2.56 -23.98
N THR A 83 4.50 2.29 -25.07
CA THR A 83 4.86 0.92 -25.49
C THR A 83 6.35 0.71 -25.33
N TYR A 84 6.73 -0.44 -24.77
CA TYR A 84 8.12 -0.88 -24.66
C TYR A 84 8.35 -2.10 -25.56
N ASN A 85 9.39 -2.05 -26.40
CA ASN A 85 9.77 -3.15 -27.29
C ASN A 85 11.00 -3.85 -26.72
N ILE A 86 10.97 -5.18 -26.69
CA ILE A 86 12.03 -6.07 -26.21
C ILE A 86 12.79 -6.63 -27.41
#